data_AF-A0A232FCK8-F1
#
_entry.id   AF-A0A232FCK8-F1
#
_cell.length_a   1.000
_cell.length_b   1.000
_cell.length_c   1.000
_cell.angle_alpha   90.00
_cell.angle_beta   90.00
_cell.angle_gamma   90.00
#
_symmetry.space_group_name_H-M   'P 1'
#
loop_
_entity.id
_entity.type
_entity.pdbx_description
1 polymer ?
#
loop_
_entity_poly.entity_id
_entity_poly.type
_entity_poly.pdbx_seq_one_letter_code
_entity_poly.pdbx_strand_id
1 'polypeptide(L)' 'MANLSIVLFAFLLIVAVAFAAETCSKIGQHCYTTEDCCKGLLCHSYLAKCVSGGPLGPR' A
#
# COMPACT_ATOMS: atom_id res chain seq x y z
N MET A 1 -22.88 22.59 -18.71
CA MET A 1 -21.39 22.59 -18.77
C MET A 1 -20.73 22.33 -17.42
N ALA A 2 -21.34 22.69 -16.29
CA ALA A 2 -20.86 22.35 -14.94
C ALA A 2 -20.90 20.84 -14.60
N ASN A 3 -21.75 20.10 -15.30
CA ASN A 3 -22.03 18.68 -15.12
C ASN A 3 -20.80 17.82 -15.48
N LEU A 4 -20.11 18.16 -16.58
CA LEU A 4 -18.95 17.41 -17.05
C LEU A 4 -17.72 17.64 -16.17
N SER A 5 -17.52 18.89 -15.71
CA SER A 5 -16.44 19.23 -14.78
C SER A 5 -16.63 18.58 -13.41
N ILE A 6 -17.86 18.54 -12.88
CA ILE A 6 -18.17 17.82 -11.63
C ILE A 6 -17.85 16.33 -11.75
N VAL A 7 -18.20 15.69 -12.87
CA VAL A 7 -17.92 14.26 -13.10
C VAL A 7 -16.41 14.00 -13.16
N LEU A 8 -15.65 14.86 -13.83
CA LEU A 8 -14.19 14.74 -13.90
C LEU A 8 -13.52 14.88 -12.54
N PHE A 9 -13.92 15.88 -11.74
CA PHE A 9 -13.41 16.05 -10.38
C PHE A 9 -13.79 14.87 -9.48
N ALA A 10 -15.04 14.41 -9.53
CA ALA A 10 -15.48 13.25 -8.77
C ALA A 10 -14.65 12.00 -9.13
N PHE A 11 -14.39 11.76 -10.42
CA PHE A 11 -13.59 10.63 -10.87
C PHE A 11 -12.14 10.71 -10.35
N LEU A 12 -11.51 11.88 -10.43
CA LEU A 12 -10.16 12.10 -9.90
C LEU A 12 -10.09 11.85 -8.39
N LEU A 13 -11.09 12.31 -7.63
CA LEU A 13 -11.14 12.09 -6.18
C LEU A 13 -11.34 10.61 -5.82
N ILE A 14 -12.20 9.91 -6.55
CA ILE A 14 -12.43 8.47 -6.36
C ILE A 14 -11.15 7.66 -6.60
N VAL A 15 -10.42 8.00 -7.67
CA VAL A 15 -9.14 7.35 -8.02
C VAL A 15 -8.08 7.63 -6.96
N ALA A 16 -7.98 8.86 -6.45
CA ALA A 16 -7.03 9.22 -5.40
C ALA A 16 -7.27 8.44 -4.09
N VAL A 17 -8.53 8.23 -3.69
CA VAL A 17 -8.89 7.45 -2.50
C VAL A 17 -8.55 5.96 -2.64
N ALA A 18 -8.65 5.40 -3.85
CA ALA A 18 -8.34 4.00 -4.10
C ALA A 18 -6.85 3.64 -3.90
N PHE A 19 -5.95 4.61 -4.07
CA PHE A 19 -4.51 4.42 -3.83
C PHE A 19 -4.11 4.63 -2.36
N ALA A 20 -5.03 5.10 -1.50
CA ALA A 20 -4.73 5.51 -0.13
C ALA A 20 -5.14 4.48 0.95
N ALA A 21 -5.52 3.25 0.58
CA ALA A 21 -6.31 2.39 1.45
C ALA A 21 -5.71 1.01 1.78
N GLU A 22 -4.43 0.93 2.12
CA GLU A 22 -3.94 -0.07 3.09
C GLU A 22 -2.98 0.63 4.07
N THR A 23 -3.29 0.57 5.37
CA THR A 23 -2.43 1.16 6.42
C THR A 23 -1.10 0.43 6.56
N CYS A 24 -1.03 -0.80 6.04
CA CYS A 24 0.16 -1.62 5.90
C CYS A 24 -0.12 -2.81 4.95
N SER A 25 0.91 -3.28 4.24
CA SER A 25 0.90 -4.43 3.36
C SER A 25 0.98 -5.76 4.14
N LYS A 26 0.09 -6.69 3.77
CA LYS A 26 0.05 -8.05 4.31
C LYS A 26 1.09 -8.95 3.64
N ILE A 27 1.26 -10.18 4.14
CA ILE A 27 2.16 -11.17 3.54
C ILE A 27 1.85 -11.36 2.04
N GLY A 28 2.88 -11.32 1.20
CA GLY A 28 2.77 -11.43 -0.26
C GLY A 28 2.34 -10.16 -1.00
N GLN A 29 1.91 -9.10 -0.31
CA GLN A 29 1.66 -7.79 -0.90
C GLN A 29 2.96 -7.04 -1.18
N HIS A 30 2.88 -6.08 -2.10
CA HIS A 30 4.03 -5.28 -2.49
C HIS A 30 4.50 -4.36 -1.36
N CYS A 31 5.81 -4.14 -1.28
CA CYS A 31 6.44 -3.23 -0.35
C CYS A 31 7.72 -2.63 -0.97
N TYR A 32 8.04 -1.41 -0.58
CA TYR A 32 9.30 -0.74 -0.92
C TYR A 32 10.26 -0.76 0.27
N THR A 33 9.71 -0.65 1.48
CA THR A 33 10.40 -0.63 2.77
C THR A 33 9.69 -1.56 3.76
N THR A 34 10.39 -1.97 4.82
CA THR A 34 9.80 -2.79 5.88
C THR A 34 8.63 -2.09 6.59
N GLU A 35 8.64 -0.76 6.62
CA GLU A 35 7.60 0.06 7.26
C GLU A 35 6.28 0.01 6.48
N ASP A 36 6.33 -0.32 5.19
CA ASP A 36 5.13 -0.57 4.39
C ASP A 36 4.40 -1.84 4.85
N CYS A 37 5.09 -2.80 5.47
CA CYS A 37 4.51 -4.08 5.87
C CYS A 37 3.86 -4.01 7.26
N CYS A 38 2.80 -4.80 7.48
CA CYS A 38 2.16 -4.86 8.80
C CYS A 38 3.12 -5.39 9.88
N LYS A 39 2.88 -5.02 11.14
CA LYS A 39 3.74 -5.40 12.27
C LYS A 39 4.12 -6.89 12.25
N GLY A 40 5.41 -7.17 12.39
CA GLY A 40 5.98 -8.53 12.38
C GLY A 40 6.30 -9.08 10.99
N LEU A 41 6.07 -8.30 9.94
CA LEU A 41 6.48 -8.62 8.57
C LEU A 41 7.73 -7.82 8.19
N LEU A 42 8.50 -8.35 7.25
CA LEU A 42 9.67 -7.71 6.66
C LEU A 42 9.43 -7.50 5.17
N CYS A 43 9.93 -6.41 4.62
CA CYS A 43 9.95 -6.24 3.18
C CYS A 43 11.15 -6.98 2.59
N HIS A 44 10.90 -8.05 1.83
CA HIS A 44 11.96 -8.80 1.17
C HIS A 44 12.37 -8.09 -0.12
N SER A 45 13.48 -7.33 -0.09
CA SER A 45 13.89 -6.41 -1.16
C SER A 45 13.96 -7.04 -2.56
N TYR A 46 14.39 -8.30 -2.68
CA TYR A 46 14.44 -9.00 -3.96
C TYR A 46 13.06 -9.34 -4.54
N LEU A 47 12.08 -9.63 -3.67
CA LEU A 47 10.72 -9.98 -4.07
C LEU A 47 9.82 -8.75 -4.12
N ALA A 48 10.27 -7.65 -3.50
CA ALA A 48 9.48 -6.46 -3.18
C ALA A 48 8.13 -6.85 -2.55
N LYS A 49 8.17 -7.83 -1.64
CA LYS A 49 6.97 -8.37 -0.98
C LYS A 49 7.17 -8.53 0.52
N CYS A 50 6.09 -8.33 1.26
CA CYS A 50 6.09 -8.59 2.69
C CYS A 50 6.15 -10.10 2.96
N VAL A 51 7.08 -10.51 3.81
CA VAL A 51 7.26 -11.90 4.26
C VAL A 51 7.24 -11.95 5.78
N SER A 52 7.02 -13.13 6.36
CA SER A 52 7.10 -13.30 7.81
C SER A 52 8.50 -12.97 8.30
N GLY A 53 8.60 -12.08 9.30
CA GLY A 53 9.83 -11.90 10.03
C GLY A 53 10.17 -13.22 10.74
N GLY A 54 11.26 -13.87 10.35
CA GLY A 54 11.80 -15.02 11.09
C GLY A 54 12.27 -14.60 12.51
N PRO A 55 12.98 -15.48 13.25
CA PRO A 55 13.50 -15.16 14.59
C PRO A 55 14.49 -13.97 14.65
N LEU A 56 14.79 -13.36 13.51
CA LEU A 56 15.60 -12.16 13.34
C LEU A 56 14.74 -10.92 12.95
N GLY A 57 13.42 -10.98 13.16
CA GLY A 57 12.47 -9.89 12.91
C GLY A 57 12.82 -8.59 13.66
N PRO A 58 12.29 -7.44 13.20
CA PRO A 58 12.94 -6.15 13.38
C PRO A 58 13.01 -5.76 14.86
N ARG A 59 14.23 -5.40 15.29
CA ARG A 59 14.53 -4.87 16.63
C ARG A 59 13.69 -3.67 16.98
#